data_AF-A0A2U1UVV7-F1
#
_entry.id   AF-A0A2U1UVV7-F1
#
_cell.length_a   1.000
_cell.length_b   1.000
_cell.length_c   1.000
_cell.angle_alpha   90.00
_cell.angle_beta   90.00
_cell.angle_gamma   90.00
#
_symmetry.space_group_name_H-M   'P 1'
#
loop_
_entity.id
_entity.type
_entity.pdbx_description
1 polymer ?
#
loop_
_entity_poly.entity_id
_entity_poly.type
_entity_poly.pdbx_seq_one_letter_code
_entity_poly.pdbx_strand_id
1 'polypeptide(L)' 'MRIFERYNPMKVAKYVKTLFRGRLYIKGVGAFEFDYGKILLPKTQDKRHLLVMSEVNRQVIRLQAEMG' A
#
# COMPACT_ATOMS: atom_id res chain seq x y z
N MET A 1 -1.84 10.40 8.05
CA MET A 1 -2.48 9.07 7.85
C MET A 1 -3.59 9.23 6.84
N ARG A 2 -3.64 8.41 5.77
CA ARG A 2 -4.71 8.47 4.75
C ARG A 2 -5.70 7.33 4.90
N ILE A 3 -6.99 7.65 4.79
CA ILE A 3 -8.07 6.66 4.85
C ILE A 3 -8.59 6.41 3.43
N PHE A 4 -8.72 5.14 3.08
CA PHE A 4 -9.33 4.67 1.84
C PHE A 4 -10.65 3.99 2.18
N GLU A 5 -11.77 4.64 1.87
CA GLU A 5 -13.13 4.09 2.08
C GLU A 5 -13.39 2.83 1.25
N ARG A 6 -12.70 2.68 0.13
CA ARG A 6 -12.77 1.50 -0.76
C ARG A 6 -11.37 1.06 -1.13
N TYR A 7 -11.18 -0.25 -1.24
CA TYR A 7 -9.91 -0.81 -1.71
C TYR A 7 -9.76 -0.62 -3.23
N ASN A 8 -8.73 0.15 -3.62
CA ASN A 8 -8.29 0.28 -5.00
C ASN A 8 -6.75 0.24 -5.02
N PRO A 9 -6.15 -0.89 -5.43
CA PRO A 9 -4.69 -1.09 -5.36
C PRO A 9 -3.89 0.01 -6.05
N MET A 10 -4.37 0.51 -7.20
CA MET A 10 -3.70 1.55 -7.97
C MET A 10 -3.70 2.91 -7.25
N LYS A 11 -4.84 3.30 -6.64
CA LYS A 11 -4.90 4.55 -5.84
C LYS A 11 -4.03 4.46 -4.59
N VAL A 12 -4.00 3.30 -3.92
CA VAL A 12 -3.13 3.09 -2.76
C VAL A 12 -1.66 3.12 -3.18
N ALA A 13 -1.30 2.44 -4.27
CA ALA A 13 0.06 2.42 -4.80
C ALA A 13 0.55 3.81 -5.19
N LYS A 14 -0.29 4.64 -5.84
CA LYS A 14 0.05 6.04 -6.12
C LYS A 14 0.37 6.81 -4.84
N TYR A 15 -0.48 6.70 -3.82
CA TYR A 15 -0.24 7.36 -2.53
C TYR A 15 1.06 6.90 -1.85
N VAL A 16 1.32 5.58 -1.85
CA VAL A 16 2.54 4.99 -1.29
C VAL A 16 3.78 5.42 -2.09
N LYS A 17 3.72 5.43 -3.43
CA LYS A 17 4.82 5.86 -4.29
C LYS A 17 5.16 7.35 -4.11
N THR A 18 4.14 8.20 -3.98
CA THR A 18 4.33 9.67 -3.90
C THR A 18 4.94 10.10 -2.57
N LEU A 19 4.67 9.38 -1.48
CA LEU A 19 5.17 9.75 -0.15
C LEU A 19 6.33 8.87 0.27
N PHE A 20 7.31 9.47 0.92
CA PHE A 20 8.51 8.77 1.39
C PHE A 20 8.19 7.75 2.49
N ARG A 21 7.36 8.13 3.47
CA ARG A 21 6.95 7.24 4.58
C ARG A 21 5.57 7.63 5.08
N GLY A 22 4.87 6.69 5.70
CA GLY A 22 3.62 7.02 6.38
C GLY A 22 2.76 5.83 6.75
N ARG A 23 1.50 6.15 7.05
CA ARG A 23 0.46 5.19 7.42
C ARG A 23 -0.78 5.39 6.58
N LEU A 24 -1.43 4.28 6.24
CA LEU A 24 -2.72 4.26 5.56
C LEU A 24 -3.67 3.26 6.22
N TYR A 25 -4.96 3.53 6.11
CA TYR A 25 -6.02 2.65 6.56
C TYR A 25 -6.96 2.37 5.41
N ILE A 26 -7.28 1.09 5.19
CA ILE A 26 -8.24 0.65 4.17
C ILE A 26 -9.44 0.08 4.91
N LYS A 27 -10.60 0.70 4.72
CA LYS A 27 -11.83 0.29 5.39
C LYS A 27 -12.19 -1.15 5.05
N GLY A 28 -12.43 -1.96 6.08
CA GLY A 28 -12.74 -3.38 5.94
C GLY A 28 -11.53 -4.27 5.64
N VAL A 29 -10.31 -3.73 5.56
CA VAL A 29 -9.06 -4.50 5.49
C VAL A 29 -8.26 -4.26 6.76
N GLY A 30 -7.78 -3.02 6.98
CA GLY A 30 -6.99 -2.66 8.14
C GLY A 30 -5.95 -1.58 7.86
N ALA A 31 -5.01 -1.44 8.80
CA ALA A 31 -3.97 -0.42 8.78
C ALA A 31 -2.64 -0.97 8.25
N PHE A 32 -1.94 -0.14 7.50
CA PHE A 32 -0.65 -0.45 6.91
C PHE A 32 0.34 0.69 7.14
N GLU A 33 1.58 0.32 7.38
CA GLU A 33 2.72 1.24 7.40
C GLU A 33 3.51 1.06 6.11
N PHE A 34 4.08 2.14 5.59
CA PHE A 34 4.92 2.10 4.41
C PHE A 34 6.13 3.01 4.57
N ASP A 35 7.22 2.63 3.91
CA ASP A 35 8.48 3.36 3.91
C ASP A 35 9.18 3.17 2.56
N TYR A 36 9.87 4.22 2.09
CA TYR A 36 10.53 4.31 0.78
C TYR A 36 9.69 3.76 -0.39
N GLY A 37 8.39 4.09 -0.42
CA GLY A 37 7.49 3.63 -1.47
C GLY A 37 7.09 2.15 -1.38
N LYS A 38 7.25 1.50 -0.23
CA LYS A 38 6.89 0.09 -0.03
C LYS A 38 6.04 -0.09 1.22
N ILE A 39 4.91 -0.78 1.10
CA ILE A 39 4.16 -1.26 2.26
C ILE A 39 5.01 -2.28 3.02
N LEU A 40 5.22 -2.02 4.31
CA LEU A 40 5.96 -2.86 5.24
C LEU A 40 5.12 -4.08 5.62
N LEU A 41 5.77 -5.06 6.24
CA LEU A 41 5.07 -6.24 6.75
C LEU A 41 3.97 -5.80 7.73
N PRO A 42 2.70 -6.18 7.50
CA PRO A 42 1.60 -5.84 8.39
C PRO A 42 1.85 -6.43 9.78
N LYS A 43 1.46 -5.69 10.83
CA LYS A 43 1.54 -6.18 12.22
C LYS A 43 0.63 -7.40 12.43
N THR A 44 -0.53 -7.40 11.77
CA THR A 44 -1.43 -8.55 11.71
C THR A 44 -1.08 -9.36 10.47
N GLN A 45 -0.53 -10.55 10.67
CA GLN A 45 -0.06 -11.42 9.57
C GLN A 45 -1.16 -12.32 9.00
N ASP A 46 -2.41 -11.87 8.99
CA ASP A 46 -3.48 -12.61 8.34
C ASP A 46 -3.30 -12.60 6.82
N LYS A 47 -3.80 -13.67 6.17
CA LYS A 47 -3.66 -13.86 4.72
C LYS A 47 -4.14 -12.64 3.92
N ARG A 48 -5.18 -11.94 4.37
CA ARG A 48 -5.75 -10.81 3.64
C ARG A 48 -4.81 -9.61 3.63
N HIS A 49 -4.21 -9.26 4.77
CA HIS A 49 -3.22 -8.18 4.82
C HIS A 49 -1.97 -8.49 3.99
N LEU A 50 -1.50 -9.73 4.01
CA LEU A 50 -0.35 -10.16 3.19
C LEU A 50 -0.65 -10.06 1.69
N LEU A 51 -1.85 -10.47 1.26
CA LEU A 51 -2.28 -10.35 -0.13
C LEU A 51 -2.35 -8.89 -0.58
N VAL A 52 -2.97 -8.01 0.23
CA VAL A 52 -3.09 -6.58 -0.05
C VAL A 52 -1.71 -5.91 -0.11
N MET A 53 -0.83 -6.20 0.84
CA MET A 53 0.56 -5.72 0.82
C MET A 53 1.25 -6.11 -0.49
N SER A 54 1.22 -7.40 -0.83
CA SER A 54 1.89 -7.94 -2.02
C SER A 54 1.34 -7.31 -3.30
N GLU A 55 0.02 -7.14 -3.41
CA GLU A 55 -0.64 -6.54 -4.56
C GLU A 55 -0.27 -5.06 -4.72
N VAL A 56 -0.36 -4.26 -3.65
CA VAL A 56 -0.03 -2.84 -3.71
C VAL A 56 1.45 -2.64 -4.04
N ASN A 57 2.36 -3.40 -3.43
CA ASN A 57 3.79 -3.30 -3.71
C ASN A 57 4.11 -3.64 -5.18
N ARG A 58 3.44 -4.64 -5.78
CA ARG A 58 3.57 -4.91 -7.23
C ARG A 58 3.13 -3.72 -8.07
N GLN A 59 2.05 -3.05 -7.70
CA GLN A 59 1.58 -1.86 -8.42
C GLN A 59 2.54 -0.68 -8.26
N VAL A 60 3.16 -0.50 -7.10
CA VAL A 60 4.20 0.53 -6.93
C VAL A 60 5.38 0.28 -7.86
N ILE A 61 5.87 -0.95 -7.94
CA ILE A 61 6.97 -1.33 -8.85
C ILE A 61 6.61 -1.03 -10.31
N ARG A 62 5.39 -1.38 -10.74
CA ARG A 62 4.92 -1.04 -12.10
C ARG A 62 4.90 0.47 -12.35
N LEU A 63 4.33 1.23 -11.41
CA LEU A 63 4.31 2.70 -11.49
C LEU A 63 5.72 3.30 -11.51
N GLN A 64 6.71 2.68 -10.87
CA GLN A 64 8.10 3.11 -10.93
C GLN A 64 8.71 2.84 -12.31
N ALA A 65 8.44 1.66 -12.89
CA ALA A 65 8.94 1.28 -14.21
C ALA A 65 8.35 2.12 -15.36
N GLU A 66 7.10 2.58 -15.25
CA GLU A 66 6.44 3.44 -16.27
C GLU A 66 7.00 4.86 -16.35
N MET A 67 7.85 5.29 -15.41
CA MET A 67 8.47 6.63 -15.38
C MET A 67 9.99 6.59 -15.62
N GLY A 68 10.53 5.42 -15.97
CA GLY A 68 11.94 5.20 -16.29
C GLY A 68 12.23 5.19 -17.77
#